data_AF-X0XHT4-F1
#
_entry.id   AF-X0XHT4-F1
#
_cell.length_a   1.000
_cell.length_b   1.000
_cell.length_c   1.000
_cell.angle_alpha   90.00
_cell.angle_beta   90.00
_cell.angle_gamma   90.00
#
_symmetry.space_group_name_H-M   'P 1'
#
loop_
_entity.id
_entity.type
_entity.pdbx_description
1 polymer ?
#
loop_
_entity_poly.entity_id
_entity_poly.type
_entity_poly.pdbx_seq_one_letter_code
_entity_poly.pdbx_strand_id
1 'polypeptide(L)'
;SLLRKNKKVRQFEQDQGAPFNPNSTPHKRKLLFEPEYLGLPILGRSKKTQEPNTGAEVLERLKRKSKVVDNLIAFNRLGSLHKNYIKPMPLWVATVDGRAHTNYTQHVVVTGRLSSTFPNLMNIPRGDKVSEYGGLDIKRVFGSRWQDGLMLRYDYNQQELRLLSWACDERNMKAAFQRGEDIHDFTTANLGNVNMDEVSDTVWKEKRTRYKRISFGIVYGITDRGLSRDLRCSIKKARE
;
A
#
# COMPACT_ATOMS: atom_id res chain seq x y z
N SER A 1 25.28 -0.12 -4.50
CA SER A 1 23.95 0.17 -3.91
C SER A 1 24.08 0.41 -2.40
N LEU A 2 23.12 1.08 -1.76
CA LEU A 2 23.12 1.33 -0.30
C LEU A 2 23.18 0.03 0.54
N LEU A 3 22.67 -1.09 0.01
CA LEU A 3 22.75 -2.41 0.64
C LEU A 3 24.20 -2.89 0.79
N ARG A 4 25.03 -2.76 -0.26
CA ARG A 4 26.42 -3.22 -0.27
C ARG A 4 27.37 -2.43 0.64
N LYS A 5 26.97 -1.23 1.08
CA LYS A 5 27.76 -0.47 2.05
C LYS A 5 27.72 -1.10 3.45
N ASN A 6 26.73 -1.95 3.75
CA ASN A 6 26.59 -2.58 5.06
C ASN A 6 27.58 -3.75 5.26
N LYS A 7 28.24 -3.80 6.42
CA LYS A 7 29.23 -4.84 6.75
C LYS A 7 28.65 -6.26 6.72
N LYS A 8 27.42 -6.46 7.22
CA LYS A 8 26.77 -7.78 7.24
C LYS A 8 26.38 -8.27 5.84
N VAL A 9 26.05 -7.36 4.92
CA VAL A 9 25.82 -7.70 3.51
C VAL A 9 27.13 -8.12 2.84
N ARG A 10 28.24 -7.43 3.12
CA ARG A 10 29.56 -7.81 2.60
C ARG A 10 30.04 -9.16 3.13
N GLN A 11 29.85 -9.41 4.42
CA GLN A 11 30.12 -10.71 5.02
C GLN A 11 29.32 -11.82 4.31
N PHE A 12 28.01 -11.61 4.11
CA PHE A 12 27.17 -12.53 3.34
C PHE A 12 27.70 -12.77 1.92
N GLU A 13 28.12 -11.72 1.21
CA GLU A 13 28.66 -11.84 -0.15
C GLU A 13 29.96 -12.66 -0.19
N GLN A 14 30.82 -12.50 0.82
CA GLN A 14 32.05 -13.28 0.97
C GLN A 14 31.73 -14.76 1.27
N ASP A 15 30.89 -15.02 2.26
CA ASP A 15 30.56 -16.39 2.70
C ASP A 15 29.79 -17.18 1.63
N GLN A 16 28.96 -16.51 0.81
CA GLN A 16 28.25 -17.16 -0.29
C GLN A 16 29.06 -17.22 -1.60
N GLY A 17 30.24 -16.59 -1.66
CA GLY A 17 31.05 -16.50 -2.89
C GLY A 17 30.35 -15.79 -4.05
N ALA A 18 29.29 -15.01 -3.79
CA ALA A 18 28.47 -14.36 -4.81
C ALA A 18 27.80 -13.08 -4.29
N PRO A 19 27.55 -12.08 -5.16
CA PRO A 19 26.86 -10.87 -4.76
C PRO A 19 25.45 -11.11 -4.20
N PHE A 20 25.04 -10.31 -3.22
CA PHE A 20 23.73 -10.40 -2.62
C PHE A 20 22.67 -10.01 -3.65
N ASN A 21 21.76 -10.94 -3.95
CA ASN A 21 20.63 -10.71 -4.82
C ASN A 21 19.38 -10.33 -3.99
N PRO A 22 19.00 -9.05 -3.90
CA PRO A 22 17.82 -8.62 -3.14
C PRO A 22 16.48 -9.15 -3.72
N ASN A 23 16.46 -9.60 -4.97
CA ASN A 23 15.29 -10.24 -5.57
C ASN A 23 15.17 -11.72 -5.15
N SER A 24 16.24 -12.34 -4.66
CA SER A 24 16.25 -13.74 -4.25
C SER A 24 15.68 -13.90 -2.83
N THR A 25 14.52 -14.58 -2.74
CA THR A 25 13.89 -14.91 -1.45
C THR A 25 14.80 -15.75 -0.54
N PRO A 26 15.54 -16.78 -1.05
CA PRO A 26 16.55 -17.47 -0.26
C PRO A 26 17.63 -16.55 0.30
N HIS A 27 18.23 -15.67 -0.52
CA HIS A 27 19.28 -14.76 -0.04
C HIS A 27 18.74 -13.82 1.05
N LYS A 28 17.54 -13.26 0.86
CA LYS A 28 16.89 -12.42 1.87
C LYS A 28 16.69 -13.18 3.18
N ARG A 29 16.21 -14.42 3.12
CA ARG A 29 15.98 -15.24 4.33
C ARG A 29 17.27 -15.46 5.11
N LYS A 30 18.32 -15.93 4.42
CA LYS A 30 19.64 -16.15 5.04
C LYS A 30 20.14 -14.86 5.69
N LEU A 31 20.28 -13.78 4.91
CA LEU A 31 20.79 -12.49 5.38
C LEU A 31 19.99 -11.93 6.58
N LEU A 32 18.65 -12.04 6.55
CA LEU A 32 17.79 -11.44 7.58
C LEU A 32 17.74 -12.27 8.86
N PHE A 33 17.69 -13.60 8.77
CA PHE A 33 17.31 -14.45 9.90
C PHE A 33 18.44 -15.32 10.45
N GLU A 34 19.47 -15.62 9.66
CA GLU A 34 20.60 -16.41 10.16
C GLU A 34 21.43 -15.59 11.16
N PRO A 35 21.80 -16.16 12.32
CA PRO A 35 22.52 -15.45 13.39
C PRO A 35 23.87 -14.86 12.98
N GLU A 36 24.56 -15.51 12.05
CA GLU A 36 25.88 -15.11 11.55
C GLU A 36 25.81 -13.74 10.83
N TYR A 37 24.63 -13.42 10.27
CA TYR A 37 24.36 -12.15 9.61
C TYR A 37 23.58 -11.19 10.51
N LEU A 38 22.26 -11.07 10.35
CA LEU A 38 21.44 -10.11 11.09
C LEU A 38 20.65 -10.73 12.25
N GLY A 39 20.41 -12.05 12.25
CA GLY A 39 19.73 -12.74 13.35
C GLY A 39 18.37 -12.15 13.75
N LEU A 40 17.60 -11.59 12.80
CA LEU A 40 16.32 -10.94 13.12
C LEU A 40 15.25 -11.96 13.51
N PRO A 41 14.25 -11.57 14.32
CA PRO A 41 13.18 -12.49 14.71
C PRO A 41 12.31 -12.86 13.50
N ILE A 42 11.92 -14.14 13.43
CA ILE A 42 10.98 -14.65 12.43
C ILE A 42 9.56 -14.31 12.88
N LEU A 43 8.91 -13.38 12.18
CA LEU A 43 7.56 -12.90 12.53
C LEU A 43 6.42 -13.65 11.84
N GLY A 44 6.75 -14.62 10.99
CA GLY A 44 5.79 -15.44 10.26
C GLY A 44 6.47 -16.38 9.27
N ARG A 45 5.72 -17.38 8.81
CA ARG A 45 6.17 -18.39 7.85
C ARG A 45 5.23 -18.45 6.65
N SER A 46 5.78 -18.82 5.49
CA SER A 46 5.01 -19.09 4.28
C SER A 46 4.06 -20.27 4.50
N LYS A 47 2.79 -20.14 4.13
CA LYS A 47 1.84 -21.26 4.24
C LYS A 47 2.26 -22.47 3.39
N LYS A 48 2.86 -22.22 2.22
CA LYS A 48 3.23 -23.26 1.25
C LYS A 48 4.54 -23.94 1.60
N THR A 49 5.57 -23.18 1.96
CA THR A 49 6.93 -23.73 2.16
C THR A 49 7.33 -23.84 3.63
N GLN A 50 6.54 -23.28 4.56
CA GLN A 50 6.86 -23.15 5.99
C GLN A 50 8.18 -22.39 6.29
N GLU A 51 8.80 -21.80 5.28
CA GLU A 51 10.03 -21.02 5.42
C GLU A 51 9.72 -19.62 5.97
N PRO A 52 10.72 -18.95 6.60
CA PRO A 52 10.56 -17.59 7.10
C PRO A 52 10.03 -16.60 6.05
N ASN A 53 8.99 -15.86 6.38
CA ASN A 53 8.35 -14.93 5.47
C ASN A 53 9.18 -13.63 5.31
N THR A 54 9.42 -13.20 4.08
CA THR A 54 10.12 -11.93 3.75
C THR A 54 9.24 -10.95 2.95
N GLY A 55 7.92 -11.11 3.06
CA GLY A 55 6.93 -10.23 2.44
C GLY A 55 6.90 -8.83 3.05
N ALA A 56 6.26 -7.89 2.34
CA ALA A 56 6.24 -6.47 2.69
C ALA A 56 5.76 -6.20 4.13
N GLU A 57 4.71 -6.89 4.59
CA GLU A 57 4.19 -6.75 5.96
C GLU A 57 5.24 -7.14 7.03
N VAL A 58 5.98 -8.23 6.80
CA VAL A 58 7.03 -8.67 7.73
C VAL A 58 8.21 -7.71 7.72
N LEU A 59 8.64 -7.26 6.53
CA LEU A 59 9.74 -6.31 6.41
C LEU A 59 9.38 -4.97 7.10
N GLU A 60 8.16 -4.46 6.93
CA GLU A 60 7.77 -3.19 7.58
C GLU A 60 7.79 -3.31 9.12
N ARG A 61 7.41 -4.46 9.67
CA ARG A 61 7.53 -4.74 11.12
C ARG A 61 8.98 -4.84 11.58
N LEU A 62 9.88 -5.31 10.72
CA LEU A 62 11.32 -5.42 11.00
C LEU A 62 12.11 -4.14 10.67
N LYS A 63 11.49 -3.15 10.03
CA LYS A 63 12.15 -1.93 9.53
C LYS A 63 12.98 -1.20 10.58
N ARG A 64 12.48 -1.12 11.81
CA ARG A 64 13.17 -0.46 12.94
C ARG A 64 14.33 -1.27 13.53
N LYS A 65 14.47 -2.56 13.17
CA LYS A 65 15.50 -3.45 13.70
C LYS A 65 16.82 -3.36 12.94
N SER A 66 16.80 -2.96 11.67
CA SER A 66 18.03 -2.85 10.87
C SER A 66 17.85 -1.93 9.66
N LYS A 67 18.85 -1.08 9.41
CA LYS A 67 18.88 -0.23 8.21
C LYS A 67 18.92 -1.04 6.91
N VAL A 68 19.41 -2.28 6.95
CA VAL A 68 19.36 -3.20 5.80
C VAL A 68 17.92 -3.50 5.39
N VAL A 69 17.02 -3.67 6.36
CA VAL A 69 15.59 -3.92 6.11
C VAL A 69 14.95 -2.70 5.43
N ASP A 70 15.22 -1.51 5.96
CA ASP A 70 14.74 -0.25 5.36
C ASP A 70 15.22 -0.07 3.90
N ASN A 71 16.51 -0.33 3.66
CA ASN A 71 17.08 -0.30 2.31
C ASN A 71 16.46 -1.37 1.39
N LEU A 72 16.13 -2.55 1.90
CA LEU A 72 15.49 -3.62 1.15
C LEU A 72 14.05 -3.26 0.78
N ILE A 73 13.31 -2.64 1.70
CA ILE A 73 11.97 -2.11 1.44
C ILE A 73 12.03 -1.06 0.32
N ALA A 74 12.95 -0.10 0.41
CA ALA A 74 13.16 0.92 -0.63
C ALA A 74 13.54 0.28 -1.98
N PHE A 75 14.43 -0.71 -1.97
CA PHE A 75 14.80 -1.45 -3.18
C PHE A 75 13.60 -2.15 -3.83
N ASN A 76 12.77 -2.86 -3.05
CA ASN A 76 11.60 -3.56 -3.57
C ASN A 76 10.57 -2.58 -4.16
N ARG A 77 10.36 -1.43 -3.51
CA ARG A 77 9.48 -0.37 -4.00
C ARG A 77 9.95 0.16 -5.36
N LEU A 78 11.22 0.58 -5.46
CA LEU A 78 11.79 1.08 -6.71
C LEU A 78 11.82 0.01 -7.81
N GLY A 79 12.18 -1.22 -7.44
CA GLY A 79 12.20 -2.36 -8.36
C GLY A 79 10.81 -2.67 -8.93
N SER A 80 9.78 -2.64 -8.08
CA SER A 80 8.39 -2.81 -8.50
C SER A 80 7.92 -1.67 -9.40
N LEU A 81 8.25 -0.42 -9.04
CA LEU A 81 7.90 0.76 -9.85
C LEU A 81 8.50 0.65 -11.26
N HIS A 82 9.79 0.34 -11.31
CA HIS A 82 10.52 0.20 -12.55
C HIS A 82 10.00 -0.97 -13.39
N LYS A 83 9.87 -2.16 -12.79
CA LYS A 83 9.44 -3.37 -13.51
C LYS A 83 8.01 -3.27 -14.03
N ASN A 84 7.08 -2.78 -13.20
CA ASN A 84 5.66 -2.87 -13.51
C ASN A 84 5.15 -1.68 -14.32
N TYR A 85 5.80 -0.51 -14.21
CA TYR A 85 5.30 0.72 -14.83
C TYR A 85 6.32 1.37 -15.76
N ILE A 86 7.53 1.69 -15.28
CA ILE A 86 8.49 2.49 -16.09
C ILE A 86 9.03 1.69 -17.28
N LYS A 87 9.47 0.45 -17.06
CA LYS A 87 10.04 -0.39 -18.13
C LYS A 87 9.01 -0.72 -19.22
N PRO A 88 7.73 -1.02 -18.91
CA PRO A 88 6.72 -1.26 -19.95
C PRO A 88 6.18 0.00 -20.64
N MET A 89 6.26 1.18 -20.02
CA MET A 89 5.66 2.42 -20.55
C MET A 89 5.97 2.73 -22.03
N PRO A 90 7.22 2.58 -22.53
CA PRO A 90 7.49 2.81 -23.95
C PRO A 90 6.69 1.90 -24.88
N LEU A 91 6.37 0.69 -24.44
CA LEU A 91 5.57 -0.28 -25.20
C LEU A 91 4.07 0.05 -25.17
N TRP A 92 3.63 0.98 -24.34
CA TRP A 92 2.24 1.40 -24.28
C TRP A 92 1.91 2.41 -25.37
N VAL A 93 2.92 3.06 -25.95
CA VAL A 93 2.75 4.07 -26.98
C VAL A 93 2.49 3.40 -28.32
N ALA A 94 1.29 3.57 -28.85
CA ALA A 94 0.93 3.06 -30.16
C ALA A 94 1.61 3.86 -31.27
N THR A 95 2.10 3.16 -32.29
CA THR A 95 2.80 3.76 -33.43
C THR A 95 1.89 4.60 -34.32
N VAL A 96 0.57 4.37 -34.27
CA VAL A 96 -0.42 5.05 -35.11
C VAL A 96 -0.59 6.54 -34.77
N ASP A 97 -0.53 6.90 -33.50
CA ASP A 97 -0.81 8.27 -33.05
C ASP A 97 0.08 8.74 -31.89
N GLY A 98 1.05 7.93 -31.47
CA GLY A 98 1.95 8.26 -30.37
C GLY A 98 1.27 8.28 -29.00
N ARG A 99 0.13 7.58 -28.82
CA ARG A 99 -0.64 7.60 -27.56
C ARG A 99 -0.74 6.22 -26.90
N ALA A 100 -1.02 6.24 -25.60
CA ALA A 100 -1.38 5.02 -24.88
C ALA A 100 -2.87 4.73 -25.04
N HIS A 101 -3.19 3.51 -25.52
CA HIS A 101 -4.56 3.03 -25.68
C HIS A 101 -4.79 1.90 -24.69
N THR A 102 -5.77 2.04 -23.80
CA THR A 102 -6.13 1.00 -22.82
C THR A 102 -7.46 0.35 -23.20
N ASN A 103 -7.60 -0.93 -22.88
CA ASN A 103 -8.86 -1.65 -23.04
C ASN A 103 -9.64 -1.65 -21.74
N TYR A 104 -10.82 -1.03 -21.75
CA TYR A 104 -11.78 -1.11 -20.65
C TYR A 104 -12.72 -2.30 -20.82
N THR A 105 -12.74 -3.22 -19.85
CA THR A 105 -13.59 -4.40 -19.89
C THR A 105 -14.58 -4.39 -18.73
N GLN A 106 -15.87 -4.51 -19.04
CA GLN A 106 -16.97 -4.41 -18.08
C GLN A 106 -17.38 -5.75 -17.46
N HIS A 107 -17.18 -6.87 -18.16
CA HIS A 107 -17.71 -8.19 -17.78
C HIS A 107 -16.75 -9.06 -16.95
N VAL A 108 -15.60 -8.51 -16.51
CA VAL A 108 -14.56 -9.28 -15.80
C VAL A 108 -14.70 -9.19 -14.28
N VAL A 109 -15.10 -8.04 -13.74
CA VAL A 109 -15.12 -7.83 -12.28
C VAL A 109 -16.50 -8.18 -11.75
N VAL A 110 -16.57 -9.11 -10.80
CA VAL A 110 -17.82 -9.59 -10.18
C VAL A 110 -18.67 -8.45 -9.61
N THR A 111 -18.03 -7.41 -9.06
CA THR A 111 -18.73 -6.24 -8.48
C THR A 111 -19.22 -5.23 -9.53
N GLY A 112 -19.12 -5.53 -10.83
CA GLY A 112 -19.54 -4.65 -11.93
C GLY A 112 -18.60 -3.47 -12.22
N ARG A 113 -17.41 -3.41 -11.61
CA ARG A 113 -16.41 -2.36 -11.92
C ARG A 113 -15.80 -2.59 -13.30
N LEU A 114 -15.42 -1.51 -13.97
CA LEU A 114 -14.54 -1.60 -15.13
C LEU A 114 -13.19 -2.19 -14.71
N SER A 115 -12.56 -2.92 -15.63
CA SER A 115 -11.17 -3.33 -15.56
C SER A 115 -10.39 -2.73 -16.73
N SER A 116 -9.08 -2.56 -16.59
CA SER A 116 -8.22 -1.94 -17.59
C SER A 116 -7.03 -2.84 -17.89
N THR A 117 -6.77 -3.10 -19.16
CA THR A 117 -5.67 -3.97 -19.64
C THR A 117 -5.00 -3.39 -20.88
N PHE A 118 -3.76 -3.82 -21.13
CA PHE A 118 -2.97 -3.47 -22.31
C PHE A 118 -2.95 -1.98 -22.70
N PRO A 119 -2.47 -1.06 -21.83
CA PRO A 119 -1.97 -1.26 -20.47
C PRO A 119 -3.03 -1.05 -19.39
N ASN A 120 -2.77 -1.50 -18.15
CA ASN A 120 -3.65 -1.22 -17.02
C ASN A 120 -3.41 0.20 -16.48
N LEU A 121 -4.23 1.15 -16.91
CA LEU A 121 -4.15 2.56 -16.51
C LEU A 121 -4.94 2.89 -15.24
N MET A 122 -5.74 1.94 -14.73
CA MET A 122 -6.46 2.14 -13.47
C MET A 122 -5.55 1.95 -12.25
N ASN A 123 -4.51 1.12 -12.37
CA ASN A 123 -3.60 0.79 -11.27
C ASN A 123 -2.32 1.63 -11.27
N ILE A 124 -2.33 2.82 -11.88
CA ILE A 124 -1.16 3.70 -11.82
C ILE A 124 -1.00 4.25 -10.39
N PRO A 125 0.17 4.06 -9.75
CA PRO A 125 0.44 4.51 -8.39
C PRO A 125 0.17 5.98 -8.15
N ARG A 126 -0.24 6.31 -6.93
CA ARG A 126 -0.37 7.71 -6.49
C ARG A 126 1.02 8.28 -6.17
N GLY A 127 1.25 9.52 -6.55
CA GLY A 127 2.50 10.24 -6.36
C GLY A 127 2.69 10.97 -5.04
N ASP A 128 1.82 10.75 -4.05
CA ASP A 128 1.93 11.43 -2.76
C ASP A 128 3.09 10.90 -1.90
N LYS A 129 3.58 11.69 -0.94
CA LYS A 129 4.72 11.33 -0.07
C LYS A 129 4.46 10.09 0.79
N VAL A 130 3.18 9.75 1.02
CA VAL A 130 2.74 8.61 1.82
C VAL A 130 2.60 7.36 0.95
N SER A 131 2.72 7.49 -0.37
CA SER A 131 2.61 6.37 -1.29
C SER A 131 3.71 5.34 -1.05
N GLU A 132 3.44 4.11 -1.47
CA GLU A 132 4.40 3.02 -1.38
C GLU A 132 5.73 3.36 -2.08
N TYR A 133 5.75 4.29 -3.03
CA TYR A 133 6.93 4.71 -3.78
C TYR A 133 7.58 6.00 -3.27
N GLY A 134 7.16 6.51 -2.10
CA GLY A 134 7.85 7.61 -1.41
C GLY A 134 7.78 8.95 -2.14
N GLY A 135 6.64 9.28 -2.75
CA GLY A 135 6.45 10.55 -3.45
C GLY A 135 6.86 10.57 -4.92
N LEU A 136 7.27 9.42 -5.49
CA LEU A 136 7.50 9.32 -6.92
C LEU A 136 6.16 9.35 -7.68
N ASP A 137 5.85 10.50 -8.28
CA ASP A 137 4.63 10.73 -9.03
C ASP A 137 4.80 10.38 -10.51
N ILE A 138 4.70 9.09 -10.80
CA ILE A 138 4.77 8.62 -12.19
C ILE A 138 3.53 8.99 -13.01
N LYS A 139 2.47 9.56 -12.41
CA LYS A 139 1.31 10.04 -13.19
C LYS A 139 1.65 11.28 -14.02
N ARG A 140 2.72 11.99 -13.68
CA ARG A 140 3.20 13.17 -14.43
C ARG A 140 3.64 12.86 -15.85
N VAL A 141 3.86 11.59 -16.20
CA VAL A 141 4.18 11.18 -17.57
C VAL A 141 2.96 11.23 -18.50
N PHE A 142 1.74 11.24 -17.95
CA PHE A 142 0.52 11.37 -18.73
C PHE A 142 0.23 12.85 -18.95
N GLY A 143 0.14 13.23 -20.22
CA GLY A 143 -0.12 14.60 -20.65
C GLY A 143 -1.29 14.67 -21.63
N SER A 144 -1.77 15.91 -21.82
CA SER A 144 -2.73 16.23 -22.86
C SER A 144 -2.16 15.94 -24.25
N ARG A 145 -3.02 15.47 -25.17
CA ARG A 145 -2.68 15.32 -26.60
C ARG A 145 -2.67 16.66 -27.36
N TRP A 146 -3.22 17.71 -26.77
CA TRP A 146 -3.29 19.05 -27.35
C TRP A 146 -2.20 19.93 -26.75
N GLN A 147 -1.54 20.74 -27.58
CA GLN A 147 -0.38 21.58 -27.22
C GLN A 147 -0.64 22.45 -25.98
N ASP A 148 -1.82 23.06 -25.88
CA ASP A 148 -2.24 23.88 -24.73
C ASP A 148 -3.42 23.25 -23.97
N GLY A 149 -3.63 21.94 -24.14
CA GLY A 149 -4.74 21.24 -23.49
C GLY A 149 -4.46 20.89 -22.04
N LEU A 150 -5.53 20.79 -21.25
CA LEU A 150 -5.48 20.42 -19.84
C LEU A 150 -6.11 19.04 -19.62
N MET A 151 -5.56 18.28 -18.69
CA MET A 151 -6.19 17.06 -18.18
C MET A 151 -7.02 17.41 -16.95
N LEU A 152 -8.33 17.17 -17.03
CA LEU A 152 -9.24 17.33 -15.90
C LEU A 152 -9.45 15.98 -15.22
N ARG A 153 -9.42 15.97 -13.89
CA ARG A 153 -9.69 14.77 -13.08
C ARG A 153 -10.82 15.07 -12.11
N TYR A 154 -11.83 14.21 -12.13
CA TYR A 154 -12.91 14.19 -11.16
C TYR A 154 -12.86 12.88 -10.37
N ASP A 155 -13.10 12.96 -9.08
CA ASP A 155 -13.10 11.82 -8.16
C ASP A 155 -14.24 12.04 -7.17
N TYR A 156 -15.10 11.04 -6.98
CA TYR A 156 -16.22 11.17 -6.08
C TYR A 156 -15.72 11.19 -4.63
N ASN A 157 -16.08 12.25 -3.89
CA ASN A 157 -15.72 12.33 -2.49
C ASN A 157 -16.44 11.26 -1.67
N GLN A 158 -15.71 10.21 -1.29
CA GLN A 158 -16.16 9.15 -0.37
C GLN A 158 -17.40 8.38 -0.88
N GLN A 159 -17.47 8.12 -2.19
CA GLN A 159 -18.63 7.47 -2.86
C GLN A 159 -19.10 6.19 -2.16
N GLU A 160 -18.19 5.28 -1.82
CA GLU A 160 -18.53 3.99 -1.24
C GLU A 160 -19.20 4.13 0.14
N LEU A 161 -18.74 5.05 0.97
CA LEU A 161 -19.32 5.30 2.29
C LEU A 161 -20.67 6.01 2.19
N ARG A 162 -20.86 6.88 1.19
CA ARG A 162 -22.16 7.49 0.90
C ARG A 162 -23.18 6.44 0.49
N LEU A 163 -22.81 5.57 -0.46
CA LEU A 163 -23.64 4.46 -0.91
C LEU A 163 -23.96 3.50 0.24
N LEU A 164 -22.98 3.19 1.09
CA LEU A 164 -23.18 2.35 2.27
C LEU A 164 -24.17 2.99 3.26
N SER A 165 -23.98 4.27 3.61
CA SER A 165 -24.88 4.96 4.54
C SER A 165 -26.33 4.96 4.02
N TRP A 166 -26.49 5.09 2.70
CA TRP A 166 -27.79 5.02 2.05
C TRP A 166 -28.37 3.62 2.09
N ALA A 167 -27.59 2.61 1.66
CA ALA A 167 -28.02 1.22 1.57
C ALA A 167 -28.35 0.59 2.94
N CYS A 168 -27.65 1.00 3.99
CA CYS A 168 -27.86 0.52 5.37
C CYS A 168 -28.80 1.40 6.20
N ASP A 169 -29.34 2.48 5.62
CA ASP A 169 -30.14 3.50 6.33
C ASP A 169 -29.48 4.03 7.62
N GLU A 170 -28.15 4.21 7.62
CA GLU A 170 -27.42 4.66 8.81
C GLU A 170 -27.58 6.18 8.98
N ARG A 171 -28.40 6.57 9.96
CA ARG A 171 -28.86 7.95 10.14
C ARG A 171 -27.72 8.90 10.52
N ASN A 172 -26.75 8.46 11.32
CA ASN A 172 -25.70 9.34 11.83
C ASN A 172 -24.72 9.73 10.73
N MET A 173 -24.31 8.79 9.88
CA MET A 173 -23.49 8.96 8.70
C MET A 173 -24.19 9.80 7.66
N LYS A 174 -25.50 9.56 7.41
CA LYS A 174 -26.30 10.43 6.52
C LYS A 174 -26.28 11.88 7.01
N ALA A 175 -26.52 12.10 8.30
CA ALA A 175 -26.52 13.42 8.90
C ALA A 175 -25.12 14.07 8.86
N ALA A 176 -24.05 13.31 9.13
CA ALA A 176 -22.67 13.76 9.01
C ALA A 176 -22.35 14.22 7.57
N PHE A 177 -22.74 13.43 6.56
CA PHE A 177 -22.59 13.81 5.16
C PHE A 177 -23.38 15.07 4.78
N GLN A 178 -24.60 15.23 5.31
CA GLN A 178 -25.44 16.41 5.07
C GLN A 178 -24.86 17.68 5.72
N ARG A 179 -24.19 17.55 6.86
CA ARG A 179 -23.48 18.65 7.53
C ARG A 179 -22.11 18.96 6.91
N GLY A 180 -21.68 18.20 5.91
CA GLY A 180 -20.39 18.38 5.25
C GLY A 180 -19.20 17.95 6.10
N GLU A 181 -19.42 17.11 7.12
CA GLU A 181 -18.36 16.59 7.98
C GLU A 181 -17.42 15.65 7.21
N ASP A 182 -16.15 15.61 7.60
CA ASP A 182 -15.22 14.58 7.12
C ASP A 182 -15.61 13.24 7.76
N ILE A 183 -16.16 12.33 6.96
CA ILE A 183 -16.66 11.05 7.48
C ILE A 183 -15.58 10.22 8.17
N HIS A 184 -14.30 10.37 7.78
CA HIS A 184 -13.24 9.64 8.44
C HIS A 184 -12.91 10.23 9.80
N ASP A 185 -13.06 11.55 9.97
CA ASP A 185 -12.95 12.18 11.30
C ASP A 185 -14.15 11.80 12.16
N PHE A 186 -15.37 11.81 11.59
CA PHE A 186 -16.58 11.32 12.25
C PHE A 186 -16.44 9.86 12.72
N THR A 187 -16.01 8.94 11.85
CA THR A 187 -15.84 7.54 12.25
C THR A 187 -14.67 7.35 13.22
N THR A 188 -13.61 8.16 13.11
CA THR A 188 -12.47 8.11 14.05
C THR A 188 -12.87 8.57 15.44
N ALA A 189 -13.66 9.64 15.54
CA ALA A 189 -14.16 10.13 16.83
C ALA A 189 -15.06 9.08 17.50
N ASN A 190 -16.01 8.53 16.74
CA ASN A 190 -16.96 7.53 17.26
C ASN A 190 -16.30 6.19 17.62
N LEU A 191 -15.49 5.61 16.72
CA LEU A 191 -14.81 4.33 16.99
C LEU A 191 -13.62 4.46 17.95
N GLY A 192 -13.00 5.64 17.95
CA GLY A 192 -11.85 5.94 18.79
C GLY A 192 -12.23 6.41 20.19
N ASN A 193 -13.48 6.85 20.38
CA ASN A 193 -13.96 7.55 21.58
C ASN A 193 -12.99 8.66 22.01
N VAL A 194 -12.57 9.49 21.06
CA VAL A 194 -11.59 10.57 21.24
C VAL A 194 -11.99 11.76 20.37
N ASN A 195 -12.00 12.95 20.95
CA ASN A 195 -12.23 14.18 20.19
C ASN A 195 -10.95 14.69 19.53
N MET A 196 -11.08 15.37 18.39
CA MET A 196 -9.94 15.95 17.69
C MET A 196 -9.17 16.94 18.56
N ASP A 197 -9.88 17.71 19.38
CA ASP A 197 -9.31 18.73 20.26
C ASP A 197 -8.55 18.14 21.48
N GLU A 198 -8.73 16.85 21.76
CA GLU A 198 -8.12 16.16 22.91
C GLU A 198 -6.72 15.59 22.59
N VAL A 199 -6.30 15.62 21.33
CA VAL A 199 -5.04 15.01 20.89
C VAL A 199 -4.28 15.93 19.94
N SER A 200 -2.96 15.77 19.88
CA SER A 200 -2.16 16.51 18.90
C SER A 200 -2.50 16.11 17.47
N ASP A 201 -2.34 17.05 16.52
CA ASP A 201 -2.53 16.82 15.08
C ASP A 201 -1.86 15.56 14.55
N THR A 202 -0.67 15.25 15.07
CA THR A 202 0.10 14.07 14.63
C THR A 202 -0.58 12.79 15.11
N VAL A 203 -1.05 12.76 16.36
CA VAL A 203 -1.81 11.64 16.92
C VAL A 203 -3.16 11.50 16.22
N TRP A 204 -3.83 12.61 15.90
CA TRP A 204 -5.08 12.58 15.14
C TRP A 204 -4.90 11.98 13.75
N LYS A 205 -3.89 12.44 12.99
CA LYS A 205 -3.58 11.90 11.65
C LYS A 205 -3.27 10.40 11.68
N GLU A 206 -2.55 9.93 12.70
CA GLU A 206 -2.28 8.51 12.89
C GLU A 206 -3.54 7.71 13.20
N LYS A 207 -4.39 8.19 14.12
CA LYS A 207 -5.69 7.58 14.45
C LYS A 207 -6.58 7.54 13.22
N ARG A 208 -6.77 8.67 12.53
CA ARG A 208 -7.58 8.78 11.31
C ARG A 208 -7.16 7.78 10.24
N THR A 209 -5.86 7.66 9.98
CA THR A 209 -5.33 6.68 9.02
C THR A 209 -5.67 5.25 9.42
N ARG A 210 -5.57 4.94 10.72
CA ARG A 210 -5.88 3.61 11.27
C ARG A 210 -7.37 3.30 11.17
N TYR A 211 -8.23 4.19 11.68
CA TYR A 211 -9.68 3.99 11.73
C TYR A 211 -10.33 4.03 10.34
N LYS A 212 -9.80 4.83 9.41
CA LYS A 212 -10.18 4.74 7.99
C LYS A 212 -10.00 3.32 7.44
N ARG A 213 -8.83 2.71 7.67
CA ARG A 213 -8.54 1.34 7.20
C ARG A 213 -9.49 0.33 7.85
N ILE A 214 -9.83 0.53 9.12
CA ILE A 214 -10.78 -0.31 9.87
C ILE A 214 -12.19 -0.17 9.32
N SER A 215 -12.73 1.04 9.14
CA SER A 215 -14.07 1.26 8.60
C SER A 215 -14.23 0.57 7.24
N PHE A 216 -13.27 0.74 6.32
CA PHE A 216 -13.30 0.01 5.05
C PHE A 216 -13.13 -1.50 5.24
N GLY A 217 -12.24 -1.92 6.14
CA GLY A 217 -12.05 -3.32 6.46
C GLY A 217 -13.35 -4.01 6.88
N ILE A 218 -14.11 -3.41 7.81
CA ILE A 218 -15.39 -3.94 8.31
C ILE A 218 -16.40 -4.08 7.17
N VAL A 219 -16.55 -3.03 6.35
CA VAL A 219 -17.45 -3.01 5.18
C VAL A 219 -17.12 -4.12 4.19
N TYR A 220 -15.83 -4.45 4.05
CA TYR A 220 -15.34 -5.50 3.15
C TYR A 220 -15.10 -6.85 3.84
N GLY A 221 -15.63 -7.06 5.06
CA GLY A 221 -15.60 -8.36 5.74
C GLY A 221 -14.22 -8.74 6.31
N ILE A 222 -13.47 -7.78 6.83
CA ILE A 222 -12.23 -8.07 7.57
C ILE A 222 -12.52 -9.01 8.74
N THR A 223 -11.70 -10.06 8.86
CA THR A 223 -11.81 -11.00 10.00
C THR A 223 -11.31 -10.35 11.29
N ASP A 224 -11.77 -10.82 12.46
CA ASP A 224 -11.29 -10.38 13.79
C ASP A 224 -9.75 -10.44 13.90
N ARG A 225 -9.14 -11.44 13.25
CA ARG A 225 -7.67 -11.60 13.18
C ARG A 225 -6.99 -10.57 12.27
N GLY A 226 -7.66 -10.13 11.21
CA GLY A 226 -7.22 -9.00 10.40
C GLY A 226 -7.35 -7.69 11.16
N LEU A 227 -8.49 -7.49 11.79
CA LEU A 227 -8.84 -6.28 12.53
C LEU A 227 -7.95 -6.08 13.77
N SER A 228 -7.70 -7.13 14.55
CA SER A 228 -6.78 -7.09 15.70
C SER A 228 -5.36 -6.69 15.33
N ARG A 229 -4.87 -7.10 14.14
CA ARG A 229 -3.56 -6.67 13.62
C ARG A 229 -3.54 -5.18 13.30
N ASP A 230 -4.59 -4.67 12.67
CA ASP A 230 -4.71 -3.26 12.29
C ASP A 230 -4.93 -2.35 13.52
N LEU A 231 -5.74 -2.79 14.48
CA LEU A 231 -5.99 -2.10 15.76
C LEU A 231 -4.85 -2.23 16.76
N ARG A 232 -3.94 -3.21 16.57
CA ARG A 232 -2.93 -3.63 17.57
C ARG A 232 -3.56 -3.97 18.92
N CYS A 233 -4.67 -4.72 18.89
CA CYS A 233 -5.38 -5.16 20.08
C CYS A 233 -5.51 -6.70 20.12
N SER A 234 -6.13 -7.23 21.18
CA SER A 234 -6.45 -8.66 21.24
C SER A 234 -7.56 -9.01 20.24
N ILE A 235 -7.63 -10.28 19.81
CA ILE A 235 -8.72 -10.76 18.95
C ILE A 235 -10.08 -10.55 19.62
N LYS A 236 -10.14 -10.71 20.95
CA LYS A 236 -11.35 -10.45 21.75
C LYS A 236 -11.82 -9.00 21.58
N LYS A 237 -10.92 -8.03 21.78
CA LYS A 237 -11.23 -6.60 21.63
C LYS A 237 -11.54 -6.20 20.18
N ALA A 238 -11.05 -6.94 19.19
CA ALA A 238 -11.39 -6.70 17.79
C ALA A 238 -12.77 -7.24 17.41
N ARG A 239 -13.29 -8.20 18.16
CA ARG A 239 -14.63 -8.77 17.96
C ARG A 239 -15.73 -7.94 18.62
N GLU A 240 -15.41 -7.31 19.74
CA GLU A 240 -16.21 -6.28 20.42
C GLU A 240 -16.31 -5.01 19.56
#